data_AF-F6B9I9-F1
#
_entry.id   AF-F6B9I9-F1
#
_cell.length_a   1.000
_cell.length_b   1.000
_cell.length_c   1.000
_cell.angle_alpha   90.00
_cell.angle_beta   90.00
_cell.angle_gamma   90.00
#
_symmetry.space_group_name_H-M   'P 1'
#
loop_
_entity.id
_entity.type
_entity.pdbx_description
1 polymer ?
#
loop_
_entity_poly.entity_id
_entity_poly.type
_entity_poly.pdbx_seq_one_letter_code
_entity_poly.pdbx_strand_id
1 'polypeptide(L)'
;MSERLELLWRIERAMLSMQALGYTAEQIEKVLLDVFNHRPQGSYSVQELAPLVRNLEKRVMEAKRWILYLNSGPCKFHPHH
;
A
#
# COMPACT_ATOMS: atom_id res chain seq x y z
N MET A 1 12.59 -20.33 -3.07
CA MET A 1 11.25 -19.76 -3.30
C MET A 1 11.23 -19.12 -4.68
N SER A 2 10.20 -19.35 -5.48
CA SER A 2 10.10 -18.74 -6.82
C SER A 2 9.83 -17.23 -6.71
N GLU A 3 10.47 -16.40 -7.53
CA GLU A 3 10.32 -14.93 -7.53
C GLU A 3 8.84 -14.49 -7.59
N ARG A 4 8.00 -15.25 -8.29
CA ARG A 4 6.55 -15.03 -8.34
C ARG A 4 5.87 -15.15 -6.98
N LEU A 5 6.27 -16.12 -6.15
CA LEU A 5 5.70 -16.31 -4.80
C LEU A 5 6.10 -15.15 -3.88
N GLU A 6 7.32 -14.64 -4.00
CA GLU A 6 7.75 -13.45 -3.26
C GLU A 6 6.90 -12.23 -3.62
N LEU A 7 6.66 -12.01 -4.91
CA LEU A 7 5.82 -10.89 -5.37
C LEU A 7 4.37 -11.01 -4.86
N LEU A 8 3.79 -12.21 -4.88
CA LEU A 8 2.45 -12.44 -4.31
C LEU A 8 2.41 -12.15 -2.81
N TRP A 9 3.41 -12.61 -2.07
CA TRP A 9 3.51 -12.33 -0.64
C TRP A 9 3.64 -10.84 -0.34
N ARG A 10 4.38 -10.09 -1.17
CA ARG A 10 4.49 -8.62 -1.03
C ARG A 10 3.17 -7.91 -1.30
N ILE A 11 2.38 -8.37 -2.28
CA ILE A 11 1.04 -7.86 -2.54
C ILE A 11 0.14 -8.10 -1.32
N GLU A 12 0.14 -9.32 -0.79
CA GLU A 12 -0.65 -9.69 0.40
C GLU A 12 -0.28 -8.81 1.61
N ARG A 13 1.01 -8.65 1.88
CA ARG A 13 1.51 -7.78 2.95
C ARG A 13 1.07 -6.32 2.78
N ALA A 14 1.04 -5.82 1.55
CA ALA A 14 0.56 -4.47 1.24
C ALA A 14 -0.95 -4.35 1.49
N MET A 15 -1.74 -5.36 1.12
CA MET A 15 -3.18 -5.41 1.42
C MET A 15 -3.47 -5.40 2.92
N LEU A 16 -2.80 -6.26 3.69
CA LEU A 16 -2.92 -6.29 5.15
C LEU A 16 -2.54 -4.95 5.79
N SER A 17 -1.50 -4.31 5.26
CA SER A 17 -1.13 -2.96 5.69
C SER A 17 -2.21 -1.93 5.41
N MET A 18 -2.88 -1.96 4.25
CA MET A 18 -4.00 -1.06 3.95
C MET A 18 -5.20 -1.31 4.86
N GLN A 19 -5.52 -2.57 5.15
CA GLN A 19 -6.58 -2.91 6.11
C GLN A 19 -6.28 -2.34 7.51
N ALA A 20 -5.03 -2.47 7.98
CA ALA A 20 -4.61 -1.90 9.26
C ALA A 20 -4.68 -0.36 9.30
N LEU A 21 -4.65 0.30 8.14
CA LEU A 21 -4.84 1.75 8.01
C LEU A 21 -6.32 2.14 7.91
N GLY A 22 -7.25 1.18 7.96
CA GLY A 22 -8.69 1.42 7.91
C GLY A 22 -9.29 1.42 6.50
N TYR A 23 -8.57 0.95 5.48
CA TYR A 23 -9.13 0.82 4.13
C TYR A 23 -10.14 -0.35 4.10
N THR A 24 -11.29 -0.11 3.48
CA THR A 24 -12.28 -1.17 3.23
C THR A 24 -11.83 -2.09 2.09
N ALA A 25 -12.44 -3.27 1.98
CA ALA A 25 -12.16 -4.21 0.90
C ALA A 25 -12.36 -3.57 -0.50
N GLU A 26 -13.42 -2.77 -0.68
CA GLU A 26 -13.70 -2.06 -1.93
C GLU A 26 -12.64 -0.99 -2.24
N GLN A 27 -12.13 -0.29 -1.22
CA GLN A 27 -11.06 0.69 -1.41
C GLN A 27 -9.75 0.01 -1.79
N ILE A 28 -9.43 -1.12 -1.16
CA ILE A 28 -8.24 -1.92 -1.48
C ILE A 28 -8.34 -2.45 -2.91
N GLU A 29 -9.50 -2.97 -3.32
CA GLU A 29 -9.74 -3.43 -4.68
C GLU A 29 -9.49 -2.31 -5.70
N LYS A 30 -10.01 -1.10 -5.48
CA LYS A 30 -9.77 0.05 -6.36
C LYS A 30 -8.28 0.40 -6.48
N VAL A 31 -7.53 0.37 -5.38
CA VAL A 31 -6.09 0.63 -5.39
C VAL A 31 -5.35 -0.45 -6.18
N LEU A 32 -5.71 -1.72 -5.99
CA LEU A 32 -5.12 -2.82 -6.73
C LEU A 32 -5.45 -2.72 -8.23
N LEU A 33 -6.70 -2.41 -8.59
CA LEU A 33 -7.10 -2.21 -9.98
C LEU A 33 -6.35 -1.06 -10.64
N ASP A 34 -6.13 0.04 -9.94
CA ASP A 34 -5.34 1.17 -10.43
C ASP A 34 -3.87 0.77 -10.65
N VAL A 35 -3.25 0.11 -9.66
CA VAL A 35 -1.86 -0.34 -9.77
C VAL A 35 -1.70 -1.38 -10.88
N PHE A 36 -2.64 -2.30 -11.01
CA PHE A 36 -2.61 -3.37 -12.01
C PHE A 36 -3.39 -3.00 -13.28
N ASN A 37 -3.57 -1.71 -13.61
CA ASN A 37 -4.16 -1.23 -14.86
C ASN A 37 -5.40 -2.03 -15.33
N HIS A 38 -6.28 -2.41 -14.41
CA HIS A 38 -7.48 -3.24 -14.66
C HIS A 38 -7.23 -4.63 -15.28
N ARG A 39 -5.99 -5.13 -15.28
CA ARG A 39 -5.70 -6.49 -15.71
C ARG A 39 -5.68 -7.44 -14.51
N PRO A 40 -6.22 -8.66 -14.66
CA PRO A 40 -6.16 -9.66 -13.61
C PRO A 40 -4.71 -10.08 -13.32
N GLN A 41 -4.40 -10.39 -12.05
CA GLN A 41 -3.07 -10.82 -11.59
C GLN A 41 -2.48 -12.00 -12.38
N GLY A 42 -3.32 -12.82 -13.01
CA GLY A 42 -2.89 -13.98 -13.81
C GLY A 42 -2.19 -13.66 -15.13
N SER A 43 -2.27 -12.41 -15.60
CA SER A 43 -1.76 -12.01 -16.92
C SER A 43 -0.37 -11.36 -16.89
N TYR A 44 0.22 -11.16 -15.72
CA TYR A 44 1.51 -10.49 -15.57
C TYR A 44 2.68 -11.46 -15.55
N SER A 45 3.70 -11.17 -16.35
CA SER A 45 5.02 -11.78 -16.16
C SER A 45 5.68 -11.27 -14.88
N VAL A 46 6.65 -11.99 -14.33
CA VAL A 46 7.41 -11.57 -13.13
C VAL A 46 8.07 -10.19 -13.34
N GLN A 47 8.58 -9.95 -14.54
CA GLN A 47 9.24 -8.68 -14.91
C GLN A 47 8.26 -7.51 -14.94
N GLU A 48 7.01 -7.73 -15.38
CA GLU A 48 5.96 -6.72 -15.35
C GLU A 48 5.37 -6.53 -13.94
N LEU A 49 5.28 -7.61 -13.16
CA LEU A 49 4.67 -7.57 -11.83
C LEU A 49 5.55 -6.83 -10.82
N ALA A 50 6.87 -7.00 -10.89
CA ALA A 50 7.83 -6.40 -9.96
C ALA A 50 7.71 -4.86 -9.82
N PRO A 51 7.70 -4.04 -10.89
CA PRO A 51 7.55 -2.59 -10.77
C PRO A 51 6.17 -2.18 -10.22
N LEU A 52 5.11 -2.93 -10.54
CA LEU A 52 3.76 -2.64 -10.04
C LEU A 52 3.65 -2.88 -8.53
N VAL A 53 4.23 -3.98 -8.05
CA VAL A 53 4.31 -4.28 -6.60
C VAL A 53 5.09 -3.19 -5.86
N ARG A 54 6.21 -2.71 -6.43
CA ARG A 54 6.96 -1.59 -5.85
C ARG A 54 6.13 -0.31 -5.76
N ASN A 55 5.32 -0.01 -6.78
CA ASN A 55 4.42 1.14 -6.77
C ASN A 55 3.37 1.01 -5.66
N LEU A 56 2.76 -0.17 -5.52
CA LEU A 56 1.81 -0.46 -4.44
C LEU A 56 2.43 -0.22 -3.06
N GLU A 57 3.60 -0.80 -2.81
CA GLU A 57 4.29 -0.65 -1.52
C GLU A 57 4.63 0.81 -1.21
N LYS A 58 5.05 1.58 -2.23
CA LYS A 58 5.32 3.01 -2.07
C LYS A 58 4.07 3.77 -1.62
N ARG A 59 2.94 3.56 -2.29
CA ARG A 59 1.66 4.23 -1.95
C ARG A 59 1.21 3.88 -0.53
N VAL A 60 1.34 2.61 -0.13
CA VAL A 60 1.02 2.17 1.23
C VAL A 60 1.94 2.85 2.26
N MET A 61 3.24 2.96 1.97
CA MET A 61 4.18 3.64 2.85
C MET A 61 3.87 5.14 3.00
N GLU A 62 3.53 5.81 1.90
CA GLU A 62 3.11 7.21 1.92
C GLU A 62 1.83 7.40 2.73
N ALA A 63 0.84 6.52 2.56
CA ALA A 63 -0.38 6.53 3.37
C ALA A 63 -0.09 6.35 4.87
N LYS A 64 0.80 5.41 5.24
CA LYS A 64 1.26 5.24 6.63
C LYS A 64 1.87 6.51 7.19
N ARG A 65 2.72 7.18 6.40
CA ARG A 65 3.39 8.42 6.81
C ARG A 65 2.40 9.55 7.04
N TRP A 66 1.42 9.72 6.15
CA TRP A 66 0.36 10.70 6.31
C TRP A 66 -0.51 10.43 7.53
N ILE A 67 -0.90 9.18 7.77
CA ILE A 67 -1.66 8.80 8.96
C ILE A 67 -0.87 9.08 10.23
N LEU A 68 0.42 8.75 10.27
CA LEU A 68 1.29 9.09 11.39
C LEU A 68 1.32 10.60 11.61
N TYR A 69 1.51 11.39 10.55
CA TYR A 69 1.55 12.86 10.61
C TYR A 69 0.24 13.45 11.15
N LEU A 70 -0.91 12.98 10.65
CA LEU A 70 -2.23 13.42 11.11
C LEU A 70 -2.50 13.02 12.57
N ASN A 71 -2.08 11.82 12.97
CA ASN A 71 -2.27 11.31 14.33
C ASN A 71 -1.27 11.87 15.34
N SER A 72 -0.10 12.37 14.90
CA SER A 72 0.88 12.99 15.80
C SER A 72 0.42 14.32 16.39
N GLY A 73 -0.69 14.89 15.91
CA GLY A 73 -1.23 16.18 16.35
C GLY A 73 -0.24 17.34 16.17
N PRO A 74 -0.70 18.60 16.18
CA PRO A 74 0.22 19.66 16.55
C PRO A 74 0.63 19.37 18.00
N CYS A 75 1.92 19.09 18.26
CA CYS A 75 2.44 19.30 19.61
C CYS A 75 1.94 20.68 20.02
N LYS A 76 1.02 20.73 20.99
CA LYS A 76 0.52 21.98 21.55
C LYS A 76 1.75 22.72 22.06
N PHE A 77 2.27 23.66 21.27
CA PHE A 77 3.10 24.73 21.79
C PHE A 77 2.20 25.49 22.77
N HIS A 78 2.25 25.11 24.04
CA HIS A 78 1.89 26.04 25.10
C HIS A 78 3.01 27.08 25.13
N PRO A 79 2.78 28.33 24.72
CA PRO A 79 3.70 29.39 25.08
C PRO A 79 3.51 29.59 26.58
N HIS A 80 4.48 29.15 27.38
CA HIS A 80 4.55 29.54 28.78
C HIS A 80 4.69 31.06 28.83
N HIS A 81 3.69 31.68 29.45
CA HIS A 81 3.59 33.10 29.76
C HIS A 81 4.34 33.41 31.07
#